data_AF-A0A2U2PDG1-F1
#
_entry.id   AF-A0A2U2PDG1-F1
#
_cell.length_a   1.000
_cell.length_b   1.000
_cell.length_c   1.000
_cell.angle_alpha   90.00
_cell.angle_beta   90.00
_cell.angle_gamma   90.00
#
_symmetry.space_group_name_H-M   'P 1'
#
loop_
_entity.id
_entity.type
_entity.pdbx_description
1 polymer ?
#
loop_
_entity_poly.entity_id
_entity_poly.type
_entity_poly.pdbx_seq_one_letter_code
_entity_poly.pdbx_strand_id
1 'polypeptide(L)'
;MISCLKKDCLRCVLFFISFMLVAFTAPGFYCRSAGDDWMGGMSQAEKSTVLLNNENGIIPFRNLEEKRIASVNLGTAYAAEFDSILNKYTEVGRFSASAYPPGRRDQLSSDLKLYNTVIVQLTGQSIADNVNRVFLKDLRKTRQVVVVLYGDPVSLKMLDGADFPVIWSANNNPGSANFTAQLLFGGVAASARLTLDVSLKYKRGSGYSTIVTRLKYAIPEDAGIDSRNLKPIDDIVAEAISKHATPGAVVMVVKDGKVIFDRAYGTHTYGDDRVTRIDDIFDLASVSKIASTTMAAMRLYEENKLKLDTIIGAYFPLARSTNKNNLLVRELMLHEAGLVPYIPFHNSIRPGDFSRDSSEAYPVKVADNYYIRKGYYEDVMLPRMLNSGLRARGRYEYSDLSMYFMKEIVEYLTSEKLDHYVLEQFYRPLGMQTAGYNPRLRFDKSRIMPTENDTYFRKTLLQGYVHDQGAALAGGVAGHAGVFATANDMAILFQMMLNGGTYGEKQFFQPSTISLFTSRQSKVSRRGLGFDRWDPDRDNRYPSELASPETYGHTGFTGTCIWVDPKSNLIYIFLSNRLNDQPANKISSLRIRPRIQDVIYEAISKGQ
;
A
#
# COMPACT_ATOMS: atom_id res chain seq x y z
N MET A 1 -57.00 -35.79 -34.16
CA MET A 1 -58.16 -35.75 -35.06
C MET A 1 -58.50 -34.29 -35.33
N ILE A 2 -58.44 -33.89 -36.61
CA ILE A 2 -59.16 -32.74 -37.22
C ILE A 2 -58.68 -31.36 -36.72
N SER A 3 -57.75 -30.66 -37.39
CA SER A 3 -57.94 -29.82 -38.61
C SER A 3 -58.91 -28.65 -38.34
N CYS A 4 -58.75 -27.42 -38.82
CA CYS A 4 -57.90 -26.88 -39.87
C CYS A 4 -58.21 -25.38 -39.99
N LEU A 5 -57.19 -24.59 -40.40
CA LEU A 5 -57.27 -23.49 -41.40
C LEU A 5 -58.02 -22.22 -41.00
N LYS A 6 -57.64 -20.99 -41.37
CA LYS A 6 -56.76 -20.38 -42.41
C LYS A 6 -56.77 -18.86 -42.04
N LYS A 7 -55.91 -17.93 -42.45
CA LYS A 7 -54.60 -17.83 -43.10
C LYS A 7 -54.38 -16.33 -43.38
N ASP A 8 -53.11 -15.97 -43.62
CA ASP A 8 -52.59 -14.79 -44.33
C ASP A 8 -52.60 -13.44 -43.55
N CYS A 9 -51.50 -12.69 -43.42
CA CYS A 9 -50.36 -12.56 -44.33
C CYS A 9 -49.03 -12.20 -43.62
N LEU A 10 -47.96 -12.33 -44.40
CA LEU A 10 -46.55 -12.54 -44.10
C LEU A 10 -45.72 -11.28 -43.72
N ARG A 11 -44.69 -11.55 -42.90
CA ARG A 11 -43.26 -11.16 -43.00
C ARG A 11 -42.65 -10.02 -42.15
N CYS A 12 -41.63 -10.47 -41.38
CA CYS A 12 -40.32 -9.87 -41.09
C CYS A 12 -40.05 -9.23 -39.70
N VAL A 13 -39.66 -10.11 -38.75
CA VAL A 13 -38.37 -10.12 -38.01
C VAL A 13 -37.83 -8.78 -37.49
N LEU A 14 -37.88 -8.57 -36.17
CA LEU A 14 -36.72 -8.29 -35.31
C LEU A 14 -37.12 -8.14 -33.84
N PHE A 15 -36.58 -9.03 -33.00
CA PHE A 15 -36.51 -8.91 -31.54
C PHE A 15 -35.60 -7.73 -31.17
N PHE A 16 -36.05 -6.84 -30.29
CA PHE A 16 -35.17 -5.96 -29.51
C PHE A 16 -35.46 -6.15 -28.02
N ILE A 17 -34.48 -6.75 -27.34
CA ILE A 17 -34.42 -6.90 -25.89
C ILE A 17 -33.95 -5.56 -25.31
N SER A 18 -34.74 -5.05 -24.35
CA SER A 18 -34.47 -3.82 -23.60
C SER A 18 -33.24 -4.00 -22.70
N PHE A 19 -32.14 -3.29 -23.01
CA PHE A 19 -31.00 -3.09 -22.13
C PHE A 19 -31.27 -1.85 -21.25
N MET A 20 -31.46 -2.06 -19.95
CA MET A 20 -31.62 -0.97 -18.99
C MET A 20 -30.22 -0.55 -18.50
N LEU A 21 -29.70 0.54 -19.08
CA LEU A 21 -28.61 1.32 -18.52
C LEU A 21 -29.09 1.97 -17.22
N VAL A 22 -28.46 1.64 -16.09
CA VAL A 22 -28.51 2.49 -14.89
C VAL A 22 -27.08 2.95 -14.60
N ALA A 23 -26.71 4.03 -15.28
CA ALA A 23 -25.62 4.89 -14.85
C ALA A 23 -26.15 5.75 -13.70
N PHE A 24 -25.67 5.55 -12.47
CA PHE A 24 -25.79 6.56 -11.43
C PHE A 24 -24.64 7.56 -11.56
N THR A 25 -24.80 8.49 -12.50
CA THR A 25 -24.20 9.81 -12.42
C THR A 25 -25.18 10.73 -11.71
N ALA A 26 -24.88 11.14 -10.48
CA ALA A 26 -25.49 12.33 -9.88
C ALA A 26 -24.44 13.46 -9.88
N PRO A 27 -24.66 14.57 -10.60
CA PRO A 27 -23.72 15.68 -10.66
C PRO A 27 -23.89 16.65 -9.48
N GLY A 28 -22.78 17.02 -8.84
CA GLY A 28 -22.48 18.42 -8.51
C GLY A 28 -22.99 19.06 -7.22
N PHE A 29 -24.04 18.56 -6.54
CA PHE A 29 -24.56 19.24 -5.32
C PHE A 29 -24.37 18.50 -4.00
N TYR A 30 -23.99 17.21 -4.02
CA TYR A 30 -23.88 16.37 -2.80
C TYR A 30 -22.48 16.33 -2.16
N CYS A 31 -21.47 16.94 -2.77
CA CYS A 31 -20.08 16.78 -2.32
C CYS A 31 -19.62 17.86 -1.32
N ARG A 32 -20.25 19.05 -1.35
CA ARG A 32 -19.88 20.16 -0.44
C ARG A 32 -20.43 19.95 0.97
N SER A 33 -21.74 19.69 1.12
CA SER A 33 -22.34 19.55 2.45
C SER A 33 -21.80 18.37 3.27
N ALA A 34 -21.48 17.24 2.61
CA ALA A 34 -20.89 16.09 3.29
C ALA A 34 -19.41 16.29 3.64
N GLY A 35 -18.63 16.98 2.79
CA GLY A 35 -17.26 17.37 3.08
C GLY A 35 -17.15 18.45 4.15
N ASP A 36 -18.06 19.43 4.11
CA ASP A 36 -18.17 20.50 5.10
C ASP A 36 -18.58 19.96 6.48
N ASP A 37 -19.50 18.98 6.53
CA ASP A 37 -19.91 18.31 7.77
C ASP A 37 -18.78 17.42 8.34
N TRP A 38 -18.05 16.70 7.48
CA TRP A 38 -16.86 15.95 7.89
C TRP A 38 -15.76 16.85 8.45
N MET A 39 -15.44 17.95 7.75
CA MET A 39 -14.45 18.95 8.20
C MET A 39 -14.86 19.63 9.49
N GLY A 40 -16.15 19.97 9.61
CA GLY A 40 -16.72 20.49 10.85
C GLY A 40 -16.50 19.52 12.00
N GLY A 41 -16.84 18.23 11.80
CA GLY A 41 -16.64 17.17 12.78
C GLY A 41 -15.16 16.96 13.16
N MET A 42 -14.26 16.95 12.18
CA MET A 42 -12.80 16.85 12.41
C MET A 42 -12.24 18.03 13.18
N SER A 43 -12.56 19.27 12.78
CA SER A 43 -12.09 20.48 13.45
C SER A 43 -12.64 20.59 14.88
N GLN A 44 -13.89 20.17 15.09
CA GLN A 44 -14.48 20.11 16.42
C GLN A 44 -13.80 19.04 17.28
N ALA A 45 -13.52 17.86 16.71
CA ALA A 45 -12.81 16.79 17.40
C ALA A 45 -11.38 17.21 17.78
N GLU A 46 -10.65 17.90 16.91
CA GLU A 46 -9.31 18.40 17.20
C GLU A 46 -9.28 19.34 18.42
N LYS A 47 -10.28 20.22 18.52
CA LYS A 47 -10.38 21.22 19.61
C LYS A 47 -10.89 20.63 20.93
N SER A 48 -11.58 19.49 20.89
CA SER A 48 -12.30 18.94 22.06
C SER A 48 -11.87 17.54 22.49
N THR A 49 -11.08 16.82 21.70
CA THR A 49 -10.58 15.49 22.05
C THR A 49 -9.37 15.59 22.97
N VAL A 50 -9.50 15.05 24.18
CA VAL A 50 -8.44 15.09 25.19
C VAL A 50 -7.88 13.69 25.40
N LEU A 51 -6.55 13.57 25.32
CA LEU A 51 -5.82 12.38 25.71
C LEU A 51 -5.46 12.45 27.20
N LEU A 52 -5.85 11.45 27.97
CA LEU A 52 -5.67 11.34 29.42
C LEU A 52 -4.92 10.05 29.75
N ASN A 53 -4.29 10.00 30.93
CA ASN A 53 -3.57 8.82 31.47
C ASN A 53 -2.52 8.23 30.50
N ASN A 54 -1.73 9.10 29.87
CA ASN A 54 -0.71 8.71 28.90
C ASN A 54 0.72 9.04 29.37
N GLU A 55 0.97 8.99 30.67
CA GLU A 55 2.29 9.23 31.30
C GLU A 55 3.40 8.38 30.69
N ASN A 56 3.08 7.14 30.30
CA ASN A 56 4.03 6.20 29.71
C ASN A 56 4.18 6.36 28.18
N GLY A 57 3.49 7.32 27.56
CA GLY A 57 3.56 7.57 26.12
C GLY A 57 3.10 6.37 25.28
N ILE A 58 2.05 5.67 25.71
CA ILE A 58 1.48 4.52 24.98
C ILE A 58 0.83 4.97 23.66
N ILE A 59 0.18 6.13 23.67
CA ILE A 59 -0.38 6.79 22.50
C ILE A 59 0.56 7.92 22.05
N PRO A 60 0.95 7.99 20.76
CA PRO A 60 0.57 7.08 19.68
C PRO A 60 1.24 5.70 19.80
N PHE A 61 0.59 4.65 19.29
CA PHE A 61 1.15 3.29 19.30
C PHE A 61 2.46 3.22 18.50
N ARG A 62 3.49 2.63 19.13
CA ARG A 62 4.80 2.32 18.53
C ARG A 62 4.96 0.80 18.38
N ASN A 63 6.02 0.35 17.70
CA ASN A 63 6.38 -1.07 17.53
C ASN A 63 5.18 -1.94 17.08
N LEU A 64 4.58 -1.59 15.94
CA LEU A 64 3.36 -2.23 15.45
C LEU A 64 3.55 -3.74 15.20
N GLU A 65 4.77 -4.15 14.85
CA GLU A 65 5.18 -5.53 14.64
C GLU A 65 4.99 -6.42 15.89
N GLU A 66 5.09 -5.83 17.09
CA GLU A 66 4.91 -6.52 18.38
C GLU A 66 3.45 -6.53 18.85
N LYS A 67 2.57 -5.78 18.17
CA LYS A 67 1.19 -5.61 18.59
C LYS A 67 0.26 -6.57 17.86
N ARG A 68 -0.70 -7.11 18.62
CA ARG A 68 -1.90 -7.77 18.10
C ARG A 68 -3.07 -7.00 18.68
N ILE A 69 -3.67 -6.16 17.84
CA ILE A 69 -4.63 -5.13 18.27
C ILE A 69 -6.05 -5.59 17.96
N ALA A 70 -6.92 -5.52 18.96
CA ALA A 70 -8.36 -5.65 18.78
C ALA A 70 -9.06 -4.32 19.09
N SER A 71 -10.10 -4.02 18.34
CA SER A 71 -11.05 -2.94 18.59
C SER A 71 -12.38 -3.54 19.02
N VAL A 72 -12.87 -3.14 20.20
CA VAL A 72 -14.11 -3.63 20.80
C VAL A 72 -15.10 -2.47 20.89
N ASN A 73 -16.18 -2.55 20.12
CA ASN A 73 -17.29 -1.61 20.20
C ASN A 73 -18.28 -2.01 21.29
N LEU A 74 -18.47 -1.14 22.29
CA LEU A 74 -19.39 -1.34 23.41
C LEU A 74 -20.57 -0.34 23.40
N GLY A 75 -20.92 0.24 22.25
CA GLY A 75 -22.14 1.05 22.11
C GLY A 75 -21.97 2.37 21.34
N THR A 76 -20.92 2.50 20.54
CA THR A 76 -20.70 3.67 19.68
C THR A 76 -21.38 3.47 18.32
N ALA A 77 -21.92 4.55 17.76
CA ALA A 77 -22.67 4.53 16.51
C ALA A 77 -21.77 4.49 15.25
N TYR A 78 -20.53 4.97 15.37
CA TYR A 78 -19.60 5.15 14.24
C TYR A 78 -18.40 4.20 14.30
N ALA A 79 -18.55 3.03 14.93
CA ALA A 79 -17.48 2.04 15.07
C ALA A 79 -16.96 1.51 13.72
N ALA A 80 -17.82 1.39 12.70
CA ALA A 80 -17.40 0.95 11.38
C ALA A 80 -16.41 1.93 10.74
N GLU A 81 -16.66 3.24 10.90
CA GLU A 81 -15.78 4.30 10.41
C GLU A 81 -14.47 4.31 11.21
N PHE A 82 -14.57 4.26 12.54
CA PHE A 82 -13.41 4.17 13.44
C PHE A 82 -12.51 2.98 13.07
N ASP A 83 -13.07 1.77 12.97
CA ASP A 83 -12.34 0.54 12.68
C ASP A 83 -11.76 0.51 11.25
N SER A 84 -12.44 1.14 10.29
CA SER A 84 -11.94 1.34 8.93
C SER A 84 -10.64 2.15 8.94
N ILE A 85 -10.61 3.24 9.71
CA ILE A 85 -9.43 4.09 9.86
C ILE A 85 -8.30 3.38 10.63
N LEU A 86 -8.60 2.62 11.69
CA LEU A 86 -7.56 1.83 12.37
C LEU A 86 -6.84 0.89 11.39
N ASN A 87 -7.60 0.25 10.50
CA ASN A 87 -7.09 -0.69 9.50
C ASN A 87 -6.30 0.00 8.37
N LYS A 88 -6.19 1.33 8.36
CA LYS A 88 -5.24 2.01 7.48
C LYS A 88 -3.81 2.03 8.04
N TYR A 89 -3.63 1.85 9.35
CA TYR A 89 -2.31 1.89 10.01
C TYR A 89 -1.70 0.52 10.29
N THR A 90 -2.53 -0.47 10.62
CA THR A 90 -2.13 -1.87 10.82
C THR A 90 -3.39 -2.74 10.88
N GLU A 91 -3.24 -4.06 10.78
CA GLU A 91 -4.36 -4.98 10.97
C GLU A 91 -4.93 -4.85 12.39
N VAL A 92 -6.25 -4.60 12.48
CA VAL A 92 -6.98 -4.53 13.76
C VAL A 92 -8.21 -5.41 13.70
N GLY A 93 -8.27 -6.42 14.58
CA GLY A 93 -9.42 -7.31 14.73
C GLY A 93 -10.63 -6.56 15.30
N ARG A 94 -11.81 -6.75 14.72
CA ARG A 94 -13.02 -5.99 15.08
C ARG A 94 -14.01 -6.86 15.85
N PHE A 95 -14.51 -6.35 16.97
CA PHE A 95 -15.47 -7.03 17.82
C PHE A 95 -16.59 -6.07 18.20
N SER A 96 -17.84 -6.50 18.05
CA SER A 96 -19.00 -5.76 18.54
C SER A 96 -19.63 -6.49 19.70
N ALA A 97 -19.80 -5.84 20.85
CA ALA A 97 -20.48 -6.47 21.98
C ALA A 97 -21.97 -6.75 21.73
N SER A 98 -22.58 -6.22 20.67
CA SER A 98 -23.91 -6.67 20.24
C SER A 98 -23.93 -8.17 19.88
N ALA A 99 -22.80 -8.74 19.45
CA ALA A 99 -22.64 -10.18 19.24
C ALA A 99 -22.42 -10.96 20.55
N TYR A 100 -22.18 -10.28 21.67
CA TYR A 100 -21.83 -10.84 22.97
C TYR A 100 -22.71 -10.21 24.08
N PRO A 101 -24.00 -10.58 24.16
CA PRO A 101 -24.94 -10.00 25.12
C PRO A 101 -24.51 -10.22 26.59
N PRO A 102 -25.06 -9.46 27.56
CA PRO A 102 -24.75 -9.63 28.98
C PRO A 102 -24.94 -11.08 29.42
N GLY A 103 -23.85 -11.76 29.79
CA GLY A 103 -23.78 -13.21 30.02
C GLY A 103 -22.81 -13.97 29.11
N ARG A 104 -22.34 -13.36 28.01
CA ARG A 104 -21.32 -13.93 27.10
C ARG A 104 -20.01 -13.15 27.07
N ARG A 105 -19.75 -12.33 28.10
CA ARG A 105 -18.49 -11.57 28.24
C ARG A 105 -17.26 -12.47 28.31
N ASP A 106 -17.41 -13.66 28.86
CA ASP A 106 -16.33 -14.64 28.93
C ASP A 106 -15.95 -15.15 27.53
N GLN A 107 -16.93 -15.29 26.63
CA GLN A 107 -16.68 -15.65 25.23
C GLN A 107 -15.91 -14.54 24.52
N LEU A 108 -16.34 -13.27 24.65
CA LEU A 108 -15.58 -12.14 24.11
C LEU A 108 -14.15 -12.10 24.67
N SER A 109 -13.98 -12.35 25.98
CA SER A 109 -12.66 -12.40 26.62
C SER A 109 -11.78 -13.53 26.06
N SER A 110 -12.38 -14.67 25.73
CA SER A 110 -11.73 -15.80 25.08
C SER A 110 -11.32 -15.48 23.64
N ASP A 111 -12.20 -14.83 22.87
CA ASP A 111 -11.89 -14.41 21.49
C ASP A 111 -10.77 -13.36 21.45
N LEU A 112 -10.66 -12.55 22.51
CA LEU A 112 -9.59 -11.57 22.70
C LEU A 112 -8.27 -12.19 23.21
N LYS A 113 -8.15 -13.51 23.39
CA LYS A 113 -6.94 -14.15 23.98
C LYS A 113 -5.67 -13.98 23.15
N LEU A 114 -5.81 -13.84 21.83
CA LEU A 114 -4.67 -13.68 20.92
C LEU A 114 -4.22 -12.23 20.75
N TYR A 115 -4.92 -11.29 21.40
CA TYR A 115 -4.66 -9.85 21.31
C TYR A 115 -4.00 -9.36 22.59
N ASN A 116 -2.82 -8.75 22.45
CA ASN A 116 -2.08 -8.18 23.57
C ASN A 116 -2.45 -6.71 23.83
N THR A 117 -3.08 -6.05 22.86
CA THR A 117 -3.54 -4.66 22.94
C THR A 117 -5.01 -4.58 22.56
N VAL A 118 -5.85 -3.97 23.40
CA VAL A 118 -7.29 -3.86 23.16
C VAL A 118 -7.72 -2.40 23.26
N ILE A 119 -8.26 -1.88 22.17
CA ILE A 119 -8.94 -0.60 22.08
C ILE A 119 -10.42 -0.84 22.40
N VAL A 120 -10.98 -0.08 23.34
CA VAL A 120 -12.38 -0.22 23.75
C VAL A 120 -13.11 1.08 23.51
N GLN A 121 -14.10 1.03 22.61
CA GLN A 121 -14.93 2.18 22.22
C GLN A 121 -16.20 2.22 23.09
N LEU A 122 -16.43 3.34 23.77
CA LEU A 122 -17.48 3.50 24.78
C LEU A 122 -18.22 4.83 24.61
N THR A 123 -19.47 4.87 25.07
CA THR A 123 -20.24 6.10 25.33
C THR A 123 -20.42 6.28 26.84
N GLY A 124 -20.90 7.46 27.27
CA GLY A 124 -21.32 7.69 28.65
C GLY A 124 -22.31 6.64 29.18
N GLN A 125 -23.28 6.24 28.34
CA GLN A 125 -24.24 5.19 28.70
C GLN A 125 -23.57 3.82 28.87
N SER A 126 -22.65 3.44 27.97
CA SER A 126 -22.00 2.15 28.07
C SER A 126 -21.03 2.08 29.25
N ILE A 127 -20.30 3.14 29.57
CA ILE A 127 -19.40 3.12 30.75
C ILE A 127 -20.18 3.13 32.09
N ALA A 128 -21.44 3.58 32.09
CA ALA A 128 -22.35 3.51 33.23
C ALA A 128 -22.78 2.07 33.57
N ASP A 129 -22.70 1.14 32.61
CA ASP A 129 -22.94 -0.29 32.85
C ASP A 129 -21.79 -0.92 33.65
N ASN A 130 -22.13 -1.55 34.79
CA ASN A 130 -21.16 -2.22 35.64
C ASN A 130 -20.47 -3.41 34.94
N VAL A 131 -21.16 -4.10 34.03
CA VAL A 131 -20.60 -5.21 33.25
C VAL A 131 -19.44 -4.71 32.37
N ASN A 132 -19.57 -3.50 31.80
CA ASN A 132 -18.50 -2.84 31.04
C ASN A 132 -17.29 -2.49 31.89
N ARG A 133 -17.50 -1.95 33.09
CA ARG A 133 -16.40 -1.60 34.00
C ARG A 133 -15.65 -2.83 34.53
N VAL A 134 -16.38 -3.89 34.89
CA VAL A 134 -15.76 -5.16 35.30
C VAL A 134 -14.93 -5.76 34.16
N PHE A 135 -15.50 -5.80 32.95
CA PHE A 135 -14.79 -6.28 31.77
C PHE A 135 -13.50 -5.49 31.47
N LEU A 136 -13.54 -4.16 31.54
CA LEU A 136 -12.32 -3.33 31.38
C LEU A 136 -11.25 -3.68 32.43
N LYS A 137 -11.65 -3.82 33.70
CA LYS A 137 -10.74 -4.20 34.79
C LYS A 137 -10.12 -5.57 34.55
N ASP A 138 -10.91 -6.52 34.05
CA ASP A 138 -10.44 -7.88 33.78
C ASP A 138 -9.50 -7.95 32.56
N LEU A 139 -9.81 -7.22 31.47
CA LEU A 139 -8.91 -7.10 30.34
C LEU A 139 -7.54 -6.53 30.75
N ARG A 140 -7.55 -5.48 31.56
CA ARG A 140 -6.34 -4.76 31.98
C ARG A 140 -5.35 -5.62 32.77
N LYS A 141 -5.81 -6.69 33.45
CA LYS A 141 -4.95 -7.63 34.18
C LYS A 141 -3.92 -8.33 33.30
N THR A 142 -4.23 -8.53 32.03
CA THR A 142 -3.45 -9.38 31.12
C THR A 142 -3.04 -8.69 29.82
N ARG A 143 -3.59 -7.50 29.54
CA ARG A 143 -3.46 -6.83 28.25
C ARG A 143 -3.24 -5.33 28.42
N GLN A 144 -2.63 -4.71 27.42
CA GLN A 144 -2.64 -3.26 27.28
C GLN A 144 -4.03 -2.82 26.82
N VAL A 145 -4.70 -2.01 27.63
CA VAL A 145 -6.03 -1.48 27.30
C VAL A 145 -5.89 -0.01 26.94
N VAL A 146 -6.66 0.45 25.96
CA VAL A 146 -6.86 1.87 25.67
C VAL A 146 -8.36 2.11 25.51
N VAL A 147 -8.88 3.14 26.15
CA VAL A 147 -10.30 3.49 26.06
C VAL A 147 -10.49 4.70 25.17
N VAL A 148 -11.45 4.62 24.25
CA VAL A 148 -11.99 5.77 23.52
C VAL A 148 -13.41 6.02 24.03
N LEU A 149 -13.60 7.11 24.77
CA LEU A 149 -14.87 7.46 25.42
C LEU A 149 -15.51 8.67 24.74
N TYR A 150 -16.77 8.52 24.35
CA TYR A 150 -17.56 9.58 23.74
C TYR A 150 -18.68 10.10 24.65
N GLY A 151 -18.93 11.40 24.58
CA GLY A 151 -20.07 12.06 25.21
C GLY A 151 -19.69 12.91 26.43
N ASP A 152 -20.63 13.03 27.37
CA ASP A 152 -20.52 13.96 28.49
C ASP A 152 -19.26 13.73 29.36
N PRO A 153 -18.47 14.78 29.66
CA PRO A 153 -17.25 14.67 30.44
C PRO A 153 -17.46 14.07 31.84
N VAL A 154 -18.65 14.21 32.44
CA VAL A 154 -18.98 13.62 33.75
C VAL A 154 -18.77 12.09 33.75
N SER A 155 -18.91 11.43 32.60
CA SER A 155 -18.68 10.00 32.44
C SER A 155 -17.23 9.61 32.75
N LEU A 156 -16.25 10.52 32.62
CA LEU A 156 -14.86 10.26 32.97
C LEU A 156 -14.67 9.91 34.46
N LYS A 157 -15.54 10.38 35.35
CA LYS A 157 -15.49 10.03 36.79
C LYS A 157 -15.55 8.51 37.01
N MET A 158 -16.22 7.78 36.13
CA MET A 158 -16.29 6.32 36.17
C MET A 158 -14.95 5.63 35.85
N LEU A 159 -13.97 6.39 35.34
CA LEU A 159 -12.61 5.96 35.02
C LEU A 159 -11.58 6.57 35.97
N ASP A 160 -11.96 7.09 37.15
CA ASP A 160 -11.00 7.64 38.12
C ASP A 160 -9.92 6.61 38.52
N GLY A 161 -10.31 5.34 38.64
CA GLY A 161 -9.38 4.23 38.93
C GLY A 161 -8.58 3.70 37.73
N ALA A 162 -8.75 4.25 36.52
CA ALA A 162 -8.08 3.74 35.33
C ALA A 162 -6.56 4.07 35.32
N ASP A 163 -5.72 3.09 35.05
CA ASP A 163 -4.26 3.22 34.92
C ASP A 163 -3.80 3.05 33.46
N PHE A 164 -4.73 3.25 32.52
CA PHE A 164 -4.54 3.07 31.10
C PHE A 164 -4.97 4.34 30.33
N PRO A 165 -4.44 4.56 29.11
CA PRO A 165 -4.78 5.72 28.31
C PRO A 165 -6.27 5.82 28.01
N VAL A 166 -6.80 7.03 28.13
CA VAL A 166 -8.18 7.37 27.81
C VAL A 166 -8.17 8.51 26.80
N ILE A 167 -8.70 8.27 25.61
CA ILE A 167 -9.04 9.32 24.64
C ILE A 167 -10.50 9.67 24.88
N TRP A 168 -10.77 10.88 25.34
CA TRP A 168 -12.13 11.37 25.52
C TRP A 168 -12.48 12.41 24.46
N SER A 169 -13.65 12.26 23.84
CA SER A 169 -14.21 13.23 22.90
C SER A 169 -15.64 13.58 23.30
N ALA A 170 -15.94 14.88 23.38
CA ALA A 170 -17.28 15.36 23.70
C ALA A 170 -18.32 14.94 22.66
N ASN A 171 -17.90 14.80 21.40
CA ASN A 171 -18.79 14.52 20.27
C ASN A 171 -18.66 13.06 19.83
N ASN A 172 -19.79 12.46 19.47
CA ASN A 172 -19.90 11.14 18.84
C ASN A 172 -20.44 11.35 17.43
N ASN A 173 -19.57 11.57 16.45
CA ASN A 173 -19.91 11.79 15.04
C ASN A 173 -18.82 11.17 14.14
N PRO A 174 -19.00 11.08 12.80
CA PRO A 174 -18.00 10.50 11.92
C PRO A 174 -16.63 11.16 12.02
N GLY A 175 -16.59 12.49 12.18
CA GLY A 175 -15.35 13.26 12.32
C GLY A 175 -14.59 12.93 13.61
N SER A 176 -15.27 12.81 14.75
CA SER A 176 -14.62 12.42 16.01
C SER A 176 -14.20 10.96 16.05
N ALA A 177 -14.98 10.05 15.44
CA ALA A 177 -14.60 8.66 15.25
C ALA A 177 -13.32 8.55 14.41
N ASN A 178 -13.25 9.28 13.30
CA ASN A 178 -12.07 9.30 12.46
C ASN A 178 -10.87 9.93 13.21
N PHE A 179 -11.05 11.07 13.89
CA PHE A 179 -9.96 11.77 14.61
C PHE A 179 -9.35 10.90 15.71
N THR A 180 -10.18 10.30 16.56
CA THR A 180 -9.71 9.46 17.67
C THR A 180 -9.04 8.18 17.18
N ALA A 181 -9.50 7.60 16.07
CA ALA A 181 -8.83 6.46 15.43
C ALA A 181 -7.43 6.83 14.91
N GLN A 182 -7.29 7.98 14.25
CA GLN A 182 -5.99 8.48 13.79
C GLN A 182 -5.06 8.85 14.96
N LEU A 183 -5.60 9.40 16.05
CA LEU A 183 -4.84 9.79 17.23
C LEU A 183 -4.13 8.59 17.87
N LEU A 184 -4.77 7.42 17.89
CA LEU A 184 -4.19 6.17 18.41
C LEU A 184 -2.87 5.80 17.72
N PHE A 185 -2.71 6.15 16.44
CA PHE A 185 -1.54 5.83 15.63
C PHE A 185 -0.68 7.04 15.27
N GLY A 186 -1.03 8.24 15.73
CA GLY A 186 -0.26 9.46 15.48
C GLY A 186 -0.46 10.06 14.08
N GLY A 187 -1.57 9.76 13.40
CA GLY A 187 -1.95 10.49 12.17
C GLY A 187 -2.49 11.89 12.47
N VAL A 188 -2.95 12.13 13.70
CA VAL A 188 -3.27 13.45 14.24
C VAL A 188 -2.65 13.60 15.63
N ALA A 189 -2.47 14.85 16.07
CA ALA A 189 -1.92 15.18 17.38
C ALA A 189 -3.03 15.47 18.40
N ALA A 190 -2.81 15.07 19.66
CA ALA A 190 -3.60 15.58 20.78
C ALA A 190 -3.00 16.90 21.26
N SER A 191 -3.86 17.92 21.40
CA SER A 191 -3.47 19.24 21.90
C SER A 191 -4.47 19.83 22.89
N ALA A 192 -5.73 19.37 22.88
CA ALA A 192 -6.76 19.87 23.77
C ALA A 192 -6.51 19.49 25.25
N ARG A 193 -7.19 20.22 26.14
CA ARG A 193 -7.20 20.02 27.59
C ARG A 193 -8.63 20.05 28.11
N LEU A 194 -8.88 19.41 29.25
CA LEU A 194 -10.17 19.51 29.92
C LEU A 194 -10.48 20.97 30.30
N THR A 195 -11.69 21.41 30.01
CA THR A 195 -12.14 22.79 30.26
C THR A 195 -12.84 22.97 31.61
N LEU A 196 -13.10 21.88 32.34
CA LEU A 196 -13.79 21.84 33.62
C LEU A 196 -13.21 20.76 34.54
N ASP A 197 -13.46 20.89 35.84
CA ASP A 197 -13.13 19.87 36.83
C ASP A 197 -14.20 18.77 36.84
N VAL A 198 -13.80 17.55 36.50
CA VAL A 198 -14.70 16.39 36.47
C VAL A 198 -14.58 15.58 37.77
N SER A 199 -13.37 15.40 38.27
CA SER A 199 -13.07 14.66 39.49
C SER A 199 -11.76 15.14 40.13
N LEU A 200 -11.36 14.55 41.26
CA LEU A 200 -10.06 14.83 41.87
C LEU A 200 -8.89 14.44 40.96
N LYS A 201 -9.09 13.51 40.03
CA LYS A 201 -8.09 13.06 39.07
C LYS A 201 -8.16 13.85 37.77
N TYR A 202 -9.36 14.02 37.22
CA TYR A 202 -9.58 14.70 35.94
C TYR A 202 -10.00 16.15 36.20
N LYS A 203 -8.99 17.02 36.34
CA LYS A 203 -9.17 18.45 36.62
C LYS A 203 -9.13 19.30 35.36
N ARG A 204 -9.61 20.54 35.46
CA ARG A 204 -9.40 21.55 34.43
C ARG A 204 -7.91 21.65 34.10
N GLY A 205 -7.58 21.68 32.81
CA GLY A 205 -6.20 21.72 32.32
C GLY A 205 -5.54 20.35 32.18
N SER A 206 -6.15 19.25 32.62
CA SER A 206 -5.62 17.90 32.37
C SER A 206 -5.66 17.55 30.88
N GLY A 207 -4.62 16.89 30.39
CA GLY A 207 -4.50 16.36 29.04
C GLY A 207 -3.04 16.25 28.60
N TYR A 208 -2.72 15.19 27.88
CA TYR A 208 -1.40 14.97 27.27
C TYR A 208 -1.37 15.54 25.86
N SER A 209 -0.19 16.00 25.44
CA SER A 209 0.07 16.40 24.06
C SER A 209 0.87 15.35 23.32
N THR A 210 0.59 15.20 22.03
CA THR A 210 1.38 14.37 21.11
C THR A 210 1.74 15.18 19.86
N ILE A 211 2.53 14.58 18.97
CA ILE A 211 2.84 15.14 17.65
C ILE A 211 2.33 14.20 16.55
N VAL A 212 2.24 14.71 15.31
CA VAL A 212 1.94 13.87 14.14
C VAL A 212 3.19 13.10 13.75
N THR A 213 3.05 11.78 13.60
CA THR A 213 4.16 10.86 13.36
C THR A 213 3.90 9.87 12.23
N ARG A 214 2.65 9.76 11.78
CA ARG A 214 2.21 8.93 10.65
C ARG A 214 1.32 9.72 9.71
N LEU A 215 0.99 9.12 8.57
CA LEU A 215 0.04 9.69 7.60
C LEU A 215 -1.27 10.07 8.27
N LYS A 216 -1.78 11.26 7.96
CA LYS A 216 -3.16 11.68 8.23
C LYS A 216 -4.03 11.23 7.06
N TYR A 217 -5.19 10.65 7.32
CA TYR A 217 -6.22 10.39 6.32
C TYR A 217 -7.22 11.54 6.33
N ALA A 218 -7.26 12.30 5.24
CA ALA A 218 -7.94 13.58 5.17
C ALA A 218 -8.68 13.76 3.85
N ILE A 219 -9.24 14.96 3.66
CA ILE A 219 -9.79 15.42 2.40
C ILE A 219 -8.89 16.51 1.79
N PRO A 220 -9.01 16.85 0.49
CA PRO A 220 -8.19 17.87 -0.15
C PRO A 220 -8.16 19.21 0.57
N GLU A 221 -9.30 19.64 1.10
CA GLU A 221 -9.47 20.93 1.76
C GLU A 221 -8.60 21.04 3.03
N ASP A 222 -8.32 19.93 3.71
CA ASP A 222 -7.42 19.89 4.87
C ASP A 222 -5.96 20.22 4.48
N ALA A 223 -5.59 20.01 3.22
CA ALA A 223 -4.30 20.40 2.65
C ALA A 223 -4.35 21.74 1.89
N GLY A 224 -5.44 22.51 2.02
CA GLY A 224 -5.63 23.77 1.30
C GLY A 224 -5.92 23.60 -0.19
N ILE A 225 -6.33 22.40 -0.63
CA ILE A 225 -6.61 22.09 -2.03
C ILE A 225 -8.11 21.98 -2.23
N ASP A 226 -8.65 22.72 -3.20
CA ASP A 226 -10.05 22.57 -3.61
C ASP A 226 -10.24 21.20 -4.30
N SER A 227 -11.07 20.33 -3.75
CA SER A 227 -11.36 19.00 -4.30
C SER A 227 -11.84 19.04 -5.75
N ARG A 228 -12.46 20.14 -6.20
CA ARG A 228 -12.89 20.31 -7.60
C ARG A 228 -11.72 20.37 -8.58
N ASN A 229 -10.56 20.85 -8.13
CA ASN A 229 -9.35 20.89 -8.95
C ASN A 229 -8.74 19.50 -9.18
N LEU A 230 -9.09 18.50 -8.36
CA LEU A 230 -8.68 17.10 -8.55
C LEU A 230 -9.66 16.28 -9.38
N LYS A 231 -10.88 16.78 -9.64
CA LYS A 231 -11.89 16.10 -10.47
C LYS A 231 -11.37 15.66 -11.85
N PRO A 232 -10.50 16.41 -12.56
CA PRO A 232 -9.99 15.96 -13.86
C PRO A 232 -9.25 14.62 -13.82
N ILE A 233 -8.76 14.17 -12.64
CA ILE A 233 -8.22 12.82 -12.46
C ILE A 233 -9.26 11.76 -12.83
N ASP A 234 -10.51 11.92 -12.37
CA ASP A 234 -11.59 10.98 -12.66
C ASP A 234 -11.82 10.84 -14.16
N ASP A 235 -11.78 11.97 -14.89
CA ASP A 235 -12.02 12.00 -16.32
C ASP A 235 -10.86 11.34 -17.10
N ILE A 236 -9.61 11.51 -16.65
CA ILE A 236 -8.44 10.85 -17.26
C ILE A 236 -8.47 9.33 -17.01
N VAL A 237 -8.86 8.87 -15.82
CA VAL A 237 -8.97 7.43 -15.53
C VAL A 237 -10.15 6.81 -16.29
N ALA A 238 -11.28 7.51 -16.39
CA ALA A 238 -12.40 7.09 -17.23
C ALA A 238 -12.00 6.98 -18.71
N GLU A 239 -11.19 7.91 -19.23
CA GLU A 239 -10.59 7.81 -20.56
C GLU A 239 -9.73 6.54 -20.67
N ALA A 240 -8.83 6.30 -19.70
CA ALA A 240 -7.99 5.11 -19.69
C ALA A 240 -8.81 3.81 -19.78
N ILE A 241 -9.89 3.70 -19.01
CA ILE A 241 -10.78 2.53 -19.04
C ILE A 241 -11.49 2.45 -20.40
N SER A 242 -12.14 3.53 -20.86
CA SER A 242 -12.89 3.54 -22.12
C SER A 242 -12.03 3.23 -23.36
N LYS A 243 -10.74 3.58 -23.33
CA LYS A 243 -9.78 3.32 -24.41
C LYS A 243 -9.13 1.94 -24.31
N HIS A 244 -9.59 1.10 -23.40
CA HIS A 244 -9.02 -0.19 -23.09
C HIS A 244 -7.53 -0.13 -22.65
N ALA A 245 -7.14 0.90 -21.90
CA ALA A 245 -5.79 1.04 -21.37
C ALA A 245 -5.57 0.33 -20.02
N THR A 246 -6.60 0.21 -19.19
CA THR A 246 -6.65 -0.65 -17.99
C THR A 246 -8.10 -0.88 -17.56
N PRO A 247 -8.51 -2.11 -17.19
CA PRO A 247 -9.89 -2.36 -16.76
C PRO A 247 -10.16 -1.78 -15.36
N GLY A 248 -9.17 -1.85 -14.48
CA GLY A 248 -9.25 -1.31 -13.11
C GLY A 248 -8.03 -0.46 -12.76
N ALA A 249 -8.23 0.50 -11.87
CA ALA A 249 -7.15 1.33 -11.33
C ALA A 249 -7.44 1.83 -9.93
N VAL A 250 -6.38 2.14 -9.17
CA VAL A 250 -6.43 2.90 -7.92
C VAL A 250 -5.49 4.10 -8.03
N VAL A 251 -5.99 5.27 -7.67
CA VAL A 251 -5.20 6.51 -7.63
C VAL A 251 -5.16 7.03 -6.21
N MET A 252 -3.95 7.30 -5.72
CA MET A 252 -3.75 7.89 -4.40
C MET A 252 -2.80 9.09 -4.47
N VAL A 253 -3.14 10.14 -3.73
CA VAL A 253 -2.36 11.38 -3.61
C VAL A 253 -2.15 11.70 -2.14
N VAL A 254 -0.88 11.86 -1.76
CA VAL A 254 -0.48 12.31 -0.43
C VAL A 254 0.18 13.66 -0.54
N LYS A 255 -0.30 14.66 0.20
CA LYS A 255 0.27 16.00 0.28
C LYS A 255 0.51 16.37 1.73
N ASP A 256 1.71 16.80 2.08
CA ASP A 256 2.06 17.21 3.44
C ASP A 256 1.77 16.17 4.53
N GLY A 257 2.05 14.90 4.21
CA GLY A 257 1.75 13.78 5.11
C GLY A 257 0.26 13.47 5.24
N LYS A 258 -0.59 14.03 4.37
CA LYS A 258 -2.04 13.84 4.36
C LYS A 258 -2.45 13.08 3.10
N VAL A 259 -3.09 11.93 3.24
CA VAL A 259 -3.78 11.25 2.15
C VAL A 259 -5.04 12.06 1.83
N ILE A 260 -5.04 12.73 0.67
CA ILE A 260 -6.11 13.66 0.25
C ILE A 260 -6.97 13.11 -0.89
N PHE A 261 -6.50 12.05 -1.54
CA PHE A 261 -7.21 11.37 -2.62
C PHE A 261 -6.88 9.89 -2.53
N ASP A 262 -7.90 9.02 -2.50
CA ASP A 262 -7.79 7.56 -2.47
C ASP A 262 -9.04 6.99 -3.15
N ARG A 263 -8.95 6.71 -4.46
CA ARG A 263 -10.10 6.28 -5.27
C ARG A 263 -9.77 5.08 -6.13
N ALA A 264 -10.74 4.19 -6.25
CA ALA A 264 -10.73 3.04 -7.14
C ALA A 264 -11.68 3.24 -8.32
N TYR A 265 -11.31 2.71 -9.47
CA TYR A 265 -12.01 2.90 -10.74
C TYR A 265 -12.11 1.58 -11.49
N GLY A 266 -13.20 1.41 -12.23
CA GLY A 266 -13.40 0.28 -13.13
C GLY A 266 -13.61 -1.05 -12.41
N THR A 267 -13.21 -2.12 -13.08
CA THR A 267 -13.49 -3.51 -12.68
C THR A 267 -12.22 -4.36 -12.75
N HIS A 268 -12.29 -5.56 -12.17
CA HIS A 268 -11.16 -6.50 -12.19
C HIS A 268 -10.78 -6.93 -13.61
N THR A 269 -11.75 -7.05 -14.53
CA THR A 269 -11.54 -7.25 -15.98
C THR A 269 -12.64 -6.52 -16.77
N TYR A 270 -12.46 -6.24 -18.07
CA TYR A 270 -13.48 -5.53 -18.88
C TYR A 270 -14.83 -6.25 -19.02
N GLY A 271 -14.88 -7.56 -18.77
CA GLY A 271 -16.09 -8.38 -18.87
C GLY A 271 -16.67 -8.84 -17.53
N ASP A 272 -16.11 -8.36 -16.42
CA ASP A 272 -16.47 -8.76 -15.05
C ASP A 272 -17.29 -7.65 -14.37
N ASP A 273 -18.25 -8.01 -13.51
CA ASP A 273 -19.04 -7.09 -12.69
C ASP A 273 -18.35 -6.72 -11.37
N ARG A 274 -17.25 -7.41 -11.06
CA ARG A 274 -16.44 -7.16 -9.87
C ARG A 274 -15.73 -5.81 -9.95
N VAL A 275 -16.25 -4.85 -9.20
CA VAL A 275 -15.65 -3.52 -9.06
C VAL A 275 -14.28 -3.56 -8.39
N THR A 276 -13.37 -2.72 -8.88
CA THR A 276 -12.09 -2.47 -8.23
C THR A 276 -12.32 -1.70 -6.93
N ARG A 277 -11.59 -2.06 -5.88
CA ARG A 277 -11.63 -1.42 -4.56
C ARG A 277 -10.25 -0.88 -4.18
N ILE A 278 -10.23 0.12 -3.30
CA ILE A 278 -8.99 0.74 -2.79
C ILE A 278 -8.12 -0.25 -2.00
N ASP A 279 -8.70 -1.35 -1.53
CA ASP A 279 -8.03 -2.41 -0.77
C ASP A 279 -7.70 -3.66 -1.61
N ASP A 280 -7.92 -3.60 -2.93
CA ASP A 280 -7.45 -4.63 -3.84
C ASP A 280 -5.92 -4.58 -4.00
N ILE A 281 -5.32 -5.76 -4.11
CA ILE A 281 -3.88 -5.97 -4.14
C ILE A 281 -3.41 -6.11 -5.59
N PHE A 282 -2.45 -5.28 -6.01
CA PHE A 282 -1.95 -5.21 -7.39
C PHE A 282 -0.53 -5.79 -7.51
N ASP A 283 -0.22 -6.42 -8.65
CA ASP A 283 1.16 -6.71 -9.05
C ASP A 283 1.88 -5.39 -9.36
N LEU A 284 2.92 -5.07 -8.59
CA LEU A 284 3.64 -3.81 -8.72
C LEU A 284 4.66 -3.82 -9.88
N ALA A 285 4.95 -4.97 -10.47
CA ALA A 285 5.96 -5.13 -11.49
C ALA A 285 7.30 -4.50 -11.05
N SER A 286 7.92 -3.67 -11.91
CA SER A 286 9.22 -3.04 -11.63
C SER A 286 9.24 -2.04 -10.47
N VAL A 287 8.10 -1.60 -9.93
CA VAL A 287 8.07 -0.86 -8.66
C VAL A 287 8.63 -1.72 -7.51
N SER A 288 8.60 -3.06 -7.63
CA SER A 288 9.27 -3.98 -6.71
C SER A 288 10.74 -3.64 -6.45
N LYS A 289 11.44 -3.10 -7.46
CA LYS A 289 12.86 -2.69 -7.33
C LYS A 289 13.05 -1.69 -6.21
N ILE A 290 12.20 -0.66 -6.18
CA ILE A 290 12.29 0.43 -5.20
C ILE A 290 11.55 0.10 -3.90
N ALA A 291 10.53 -0.77 -3.96
CA ALA A 291 9.78 -1.18 -2.77
C ALA A 291 10.49 -2.26 -1.93
N SER A 292 11.39 -3.05 -2.53
CA SER A 292 12.04 -4.19 -1.88
C SER A 292 13.56 -4.15 -2.00
N THR A 293 14.13 -4.45 -3.17
CA THR A 293 15.59 -4.66 -3.31
C THR A 293 16.41 -3.42 -3.02
N THR A 294 15.93 -2.24 -3.40
CA THR A 294 16.60 -0.98 -3.11
C THR A 294 16.53 -0.65 -1.62
N MET A 295 15.41 -0.92 -0.95
CA MET A 295 15.29 -0.75 0.52
C MET A 295 16.29 -1.63 1.25
N ALA A 296 16.44 -2.90 0.82
CA ALA A 296 17.43 -3.81 1.39
C ALA A 296 18.86 -3.32 1.14
N ALA A 297 19.17 -2.87 -0.09
CA ALA A 297 20.48 -2.32 -0.43
C ALA A 297 20.83 -1.07 0.40
N MET A 298 19.86 -0.18 0.64
CA MET A 298 20.02 1.00 1.50
C MET A 298 20.35 0.61 2.93
N ARG A 299 19.64 -0.37 3.52
CA ARG A 299 19.92 -0.83 4.88
C ARG A 299 21.31 -1.45 4.99
N LEU A 300 21.67 -2.33 4.06
CA LEU A 300 22.99 -2.95 4.05
C LEU A 300 24.11 -1.94 3.81
N TYR A 301 23.85 -0.85 3.09
CA TYR A 301 24.77 0.27 2.95
C TYR A 301 24.98 0.98 4.30
N GLU A 302 23.92 1.33 5.03
CA GLU A 302 24.03 1.95 6.36
C GLU A 302 24.74 1.07 7.38
N GLU A 303 24.50 -0.23 7.32
CA GLU A 303 25.17 -1.23 8.17
C GLU A 303 26.63 -1.46 7.77
N ASN A 304 27.14 -0.75 6.74
CA ASN A 304 28.46 -0.91 6.15
C ASN A 304 28.75 -2.33 5.60
N LYS A 305 27.71 -3.15 5.40
CA LYS A 305 27.80 -4.51 4.81
C LYS A 305 27.89 -4.47 3.29
N LEU A 306 27.24 -3.49 2.66
CA LEU A 306 27.27 -3.26 1.22
C LEU A 306 27.99 -1.95 0.89
N LYS A 307 29.03 -2.02 0.05
CA LYS A 307 29.72 -0.83 -0.47
C LYS A 307 29.42 -0.67 -1.95
N LEU A 308 28.98 0.53 -2.34
CA LEU A 308 28.56 0.83 -3.71
C LEU A 308 29.70 0.70 -4.74
N ASP A 309 30.91 1.07 -4.36
CA ASP A 309 32.09 1.07 -5.24
C ASP A 309 32.94 -0.21 -5.09
N THR A 310 32.35 -1.27 -4.55
CA THR A 310 32.95 -2.60 -4.49
C THR A 310 32.45 -3.46 -5.67
N ILE A 311 33.31 -4.34 -6.15
CA ILE A 311 32.97 -5.31 -7.18
C ILE A 311 31.96 -6.35 -6.68
N ILE A 312 31.02 -6.77 -7.54
CA ILE A 312 29.96 -7.70 -7.14
C ILE A 312 30.52 -9.08 -6.78
N GLY A 313 31.67 -9.49 -7.34
CA GLY A 313 32.32 -10.76 -6.99
C GLY A 313 32.78 -10.85 -5.52
N ALA A 314 32.89 -9.71 -4.82
CA ALA A 314 33.13 -9.69 -3.38
C ALA A 314 31.91 -10.23 -2.60
N TYR A 315 30.70 -9.97 -3.09
CA TYR A 315 29.42 -10.30 -2.45
C TYR A 315 28.67 -11.44 -3.11
N PHE A 316 29.06 -11.83 -4.32
CA PHE A 316 28.43 -12.90 -5.08
C PHE A 316 29.51 -13.86 -5.60
N PRO A 317 29.90 -14.88 -4.81
CA PRO A 317 31.02 -15.76 -5.15
C PRO A 317 30.91 -16.43 -6.52
N LEU A 318 29.70 -16.76 -6.98
CA LEU A 318 29.47 -17.37 -8.29
C LEU A 318 29.80 -16.43 -9.47
N ALA A 319 29.89 -15.12 -9.25
CA ALA A 319 30.31 -14.17 -10.28
C ALA A 319 31.84 -14.14 -10.49
N ARG A 320 32.64 -14.64 -9.54
CA ARG A 320 34.11 -14.47 -9.53
C ARG A 320 34.83 -15.04 -10.75
N SER A 321 34.31 -16.14 -11.29
CA SER A 321 34.87 -16.83 -12.47
C SER A 321 34.26 -16.36 -13.80
N THR A 322 33.48 -15.28 -13.79
CA THR A 322 32.69 -14.83 -14.95
C THR A 322 33.06 -13.41 -15.36
N ASN A 323 32.59 -12.97 -16.53
CA ASN A 323 32.71 -11.57 -16.94
C ASN A 323 31.91 -10.59 -16.06
N LYS A 324 31.18 -11.07 -15.05
CA LYS A 324 30.46 -10.25 -14.08
C LYS A 324 31.29 -9.87 -12.86
N ASN A 325 32.42 -10.54 -12.59
CA ASN A 325 33.22 -10.37 -11.37
C ASN A 325 33.49 -8.90 -11.02
N ASN A 326 33.98 -8.14 -12.01
CA ASN A 326 34.49 -6.77 -11.84
C ASN A 326 33.43 -5.67 -12.06
N LEU A 327 32.15 -6.03 -12.17
CA LEU A 327 31.07 -5.04 -12.16
C LEU A 327 30.94 -4.44 -10.76
N LEU A 328 30.65 -3.15 -10.65
CA LEU A 328 30.44 -2.49 -9.37
C LEU A 328 28.97 -2.58 -8.95
N VAL A 329 28.71 -2.63 -7.64
CA VAL A 329 27.35 -2.55 -7.09
C VAL A 329 26.65 -1.27 -7.58
N ARG A 330 27.36 -0.14 -7.61
CA ARG A 330 26.86 1.14 -8.14
C ARG A 330 26.36 1.01 -9.58
N GLU A 331 27.10 0.30 -10.43
CA GLU A 331 26.73 0.10 -11.83
C GLU A 331 25.47 -0.76 -11.97
N LEU A 332 25.26 -1.74 -11.08
CA LEU A 332 23.99 -2.49 -11.03
C LEU A 332 22.83 -1.56 -10.65
N MET A 333 22.99 -0.77 -9.59
CA MET A 333 21.94 0.12 -9.08
C MET A 333 21.56 1.24 -10.07
N LEU A 334 22.48 1.62 -10.96
CA LEU A 334 22.26 2.62 -12.00
C LEU A 334 21.83 2.05 -13.36
N HIS A 335 21.79 0.73 -13.52
CA HIS A 335 21.63 0.06 -14.82
C HIS A 335 22.71 0.48 -15.85
N GLU A 336 23.96 0.52 -15.40
CA GLU A 336 25.13 0.95 -16.20
C GLU A 336 26.21 -0.13 -16.31
N ALA A 337 25.94 -1.32 -15.77
CA ALA A 337 26.86 -2.44 -15.79
C ALA A 337 27.06 -3.09 -17.18
N GLY A 338 26.33 -2.64 -18.20
CA GLY A 338 26.35 -3.22 -19.54
C GLY A 338 25.70 -4.61 -19.61
N LEU A 339 24.85 -4.95 -18.65
CA LEU A 339 24.11 -6.21 -18.63
C LEU A 339 23.06 -6.24 -19.74
N VAL A 340 22.82 -7.41 -20.33
CA VAL A 340 21.71 -7.56 -21.26
C VAL A 340 20.38 -7.18 -20.58
N PRO A 341 19.45 -6.49 -21.26
CA PRO A 341 18.22 -5.99 -20.65
C PRO A 341 17.36 -7.08 -20.04
N TYR A 342 17.19 -8.18 -20.80
CA TYR A 342 16.25 -9.25 -20.50
C TYR A 342 16.74 -10.56 -21.09
N ILE A 343 16.45 -11.67 -20.39
CA ILE A 343 16.66 -13.03 -20.88
C ILE A 343 15.31 -13.76 -20.82
N PRO A 344 14.77 -14.26 -21.94
CA PRO A 344 13.51 -14.99 -21.97
C PRO A 344 13.72 -16.42 -21.45
N PHE A 345 13.82 -16.59 -20.14
CA PHE A 345 14.05 -17.91 -19.52
C PHE A 345 12.94 -18.91 -19.85
N HIS A 346 11.69 -18.45 -19.96
CA HIS A 346 10.54 -19.28 -20.30
C HIS A 346 10.67 -19.99 -21.67
N ASN A 347 11.44 -19.43 -22.62
CA ASN A 347 11.71 -20.08 -23.91
C ASN A 347 12.63 -21.31 -23.78
N SER A 348 13.26 -21.52 -22.62
CA SER A 348 14.15 -22.66 -22.36
C SER A 348 13.50 -23.78 -21.57
N ILE A 349 12.22 -23.67 -21.23
CA ILE A 349 11.45 -24.72 -20.55
C ILE A 349 11.26 -25.91 -21.50
N ARG A 350 11.62 -27.09 -21.04
CA ARG A 350 11.46 -28.37 -21.76
C ARG A 350 10.27 -29.15 -21.18
N PRO A 351 9.75 -30.19 -21.89
CA PRO A 351 8.65 -31.01 -21.39
C PRO A 351 8.86 -31.61 -19.98
N GLY A 352 10.11 -31.86 -19.56
CA GLY A 352 10.44 -32.35 -18.22
C GLY A 352 10.70 -31.26 -17.16
N ASP A 353 10.63 -29.98 -17.53
CA ASP A 353 10.85 -28.87 -16.58
C ASP A 353 9.56 -28.40 -15.91
N PHE A 354 8.40 -28.91 -16.32
CA PHE A 354 7.11 -28.52 -15.75
C PHE A 354 6.18 -29.70 -15.50
N SER A 355 5.25 -29.49 -14.56
CA SER A 355 4.18 -30.42 -14.22
C SER A 355 2.88 -29.64 -14.02
N ARG A 356 1.74 -30.30 -14.25
CA ARG A 356 0.43 -29.75 -13.91
C ARG A 356 0.15 -29.79 -12.41
N ASP A 357 0.77 -30.74 -11.72
CA ASP A 357 0.58 -31.01 -10.30
C ASP A 357 1.84 -30.69 -9.50
N SER A 358 1.63 -30.23 -8.27
CA SER A 358 2.70 -29.98 -7.31
C SER A 358 3.31 -31.29 -6.83
N SER A 359 4.63 -31.32 -6.70
CA SER A 359 5.35 -32.40 -6.01
C SER A 359 6.69 -31.89 -5.49
N GLU A 360 7.44 -32.73 -4.77
CA GLU A 360 8.81 -32.38 -4.36
C GLU A 360 9.70 -32.06 -5.57
N ALA A 361 9.48 -32.74 -6.70
CA ALA A 361 10.20 -32.50 -7.94
C ALA A 361 9.75 -31.21 -8.65
N TYR A 362 8.51 -30.76 -8.45
CA TYR A 362 7.93 -29.54 -9.06
C TYR A 362 7.29 -28.62 -8.00
N PRO A 363 8.10 -27.96 -7.15
CA PRO A 363 7.59 -27.16 -6.04
C PRO A 363 7.24 -25.71 -6.43
N VAL A 364 7.75 -25.20 -7.55
CA VAL A 364 7.62 -23.77 -7.91
C VAL A 364 6.34 -23.54 -8.70
N LYS A 365 5.30 -23.02 -8.02
CA LYS A 365 4.02 -22.69 -8.67
C LYS A 365 4.09 -21.36 -9.40
N VAL A 366 3.98 -21.37 -10.73
CA VAL A 366 4.05 -20.16 -11.57
C VAL A 366 2.69 -19.69 -12.09
N ALA A 367 1.69 -20.57 -12.08
CA ALA A 367 0.29 -20.27 -12.31
C ALA A 367 -0.60 -21.39 -11.75
N ASP A 368 -1.93 -21.26 -11.85
CA ASP A 368 -2.84 -22.36 -11.55
C ASP A 368 -2.54 -23.56 -12.46
N ASN A 369 -2.32 -24.74 -11.87
CA ASN A 369 -1.96 -25.99 -12.56
C ASN A 369 -0.68 -25.90 -13.42
N TYR A 370 0.28 -25.05 -13.04
CA TYR A 370 1.58 -24.94 -13.70
C TYR A 370 2.68 -24.82 -12.66
N TYR A 371 3.47 -25.88 -12.53
CA TYR A 371 4.57 -26.00 -11.59
C TYR A 371 5.88 -26.26 -12.33
N ILE A 372 6.96 -25.65 -11.85
CA ILE A 372 8.30 -25.75 -12.43
C ILE A 372 9.17 -26.62 -11.54
N ARG A 373 10.06 -27.38 -12.18
CA ARG A 373 10.94 -28.31 -11.47
C ARG A 373 11.83 -27.61 -10.45
N LYS A 374 12.16 -28.33 -9.38
CA LYS A 374 13.17 -27.91 -8.40
C LYS A 374 14.50 -27.66 -9.11
N GLY A 375 15.22 -26.62 -8.69
CA GLY A 375 16.53 -26.28 -9.25
C GLY A 375 16.52 -25.50 -10.57
N TYR A 376 15.36 -25.18 -11.16
CA TYR A 376 15.34 -24.48 -12.45
C TYR A 376 16.07 -23.12 -12.41
N TYR A 377 15.96 -22.38 -11.31
CA TYR A 377 16.68 -21.13 -11.12
C TYR A 377 18.20 -21.36 -11.12
N GLU A 378 18.67 -22.29 -10.29
CA GLU A 378 20.08 -22.60 -10.08
C GLU A 378 20.73 -23.27 -11.30
N ASP A 379 20.01 -24.14 -11.99
CA ASP A 379 20.54 -24.96 -13.08
C ASP A 379 20.45 -24.27 -14.45
N VAL A 380 19.48 -23.37 -14.63
CA VAL A 380 19.17 -22.77 -15.95
C VAL A 380 19.32 -21.26 -15.91
N MET A 381 18.63 -20.59 -14.98
CA MET A 381 18.55 -19.13 -15.00
C MET A 381 19.89 -18.50 -14.58
N LEU A 382 20.41 -18.91 -13.42
CA LEU A 382 21.61 -18.34 -12.83
C LEU A 382 22.86 -18.53 -13.72
N PRO A 383 23.14 -19.73 -14.27
CA PRO A 383 24.28 -19.92 -15.18
C PRO A 383 24.13 -19.09 -16.45
N ARG A 384 22.91 -18.94 -16.98
CA ARG A 384 22.67 -18.12 -18.18
C ARG A 384 22.85 -16.63 -17.92
N MET A 385 22.43 -16.12 -16.75
CA MET A 385 22.71 -14.74 -16.34
C MET A 385 24.21 -14.50 -16.18
N LEU A 386 24.89 -15.39 -15.47
CA LEU A 386 26.33 -15.32 -15.19
C LEU A 386 27.16 -15.34 -16.49
N ASN A 387 26.83 -16.23 -17.43
CA ASN A 387 27.57 -16.39 -18.68
C ASN A 387 27.13 -15.46 -19.83
N SER A 388 26.09 -14.63 -19.62
CA SER A 388 25.64 -13.68 -20.64
C SER A 388 26.75 -12.67 -21.03
N GLY A 389 26.73 -12.18 -22.27
CA GLY A 389 27.65 -11.13 -22.71
C GLY A 389 27.38 -9.79 -22.00
N LEU A 390 28.40 -8.93 -21.95
CA LEU A 390 28.21 -7.51 -21.64
C LEU A 390 28.09 -6.73 -22.94
N ARG A 391 27.15 -5.78 -23.00
CA ARG A 391 26.90 -4.90 -24.15
C ARG A 391 27.77 -3.65 -24.04
N ALA A 392 27.25 -2.59 -23.43
CA ALA A 392 27.94 -1.30 -23.32
C ALA A 392 28.02 -0.84 -21.85
N ARG A 393 29.05 -1.30 -21.12
CA ARG A 393 29.33 -0.84 -19.76
C ARG A 393 29.58 0.67 -19.74
N GLY A 394 29.04 1.37 -18.73
CA GLY A 394 29.12 2.83 -18.61
C GLY A 394 28.09 3.59 -19.45
N ARG A 395 27.21 2.89 -20.18
CA ARG A 395 26.00 3.46 -20.78
C ARG A 395 24.78 3.00 -20.00
N TYR A 396 23.75 3.83 -19.97
CA TYR A 396 22.47 3.46 -19.38
C TYR A 396 21.73 2.45 -20.29
N GLU A 397 21.50 1.26 -19.75
CA GLU A 397 20.70 0.21 -20.38
C GLU A 397 19.88 -0.50 -19.29
N TYR A 398 18.58 -0.20 -19.24
CA TYR A 398 17.68 -0.79 -18.25
C TYR A 398 17.69 -2.31 -18.33
N SER A 399 18.08 -2.97 -17.23
CA SER A 399 18.32 -4.41 -17.19
C SER A 399 17.82 -5.07 -15.92
N ASP A 400 16.97 -6.09 -16.08
CA ASP A 400 16.45 -6.87 -14.96
C ASP A 400 17.54 -7.68 -14.25
N LEU A 401 18.58 -8.10 -14.98
CA LEU A 401 19.71 -8.84 -14.42
C LEU A 401 20.42 -8.07 -13.31
N SER A 402 20.43 -6.73 -13.40
CA SER A 402 21.01 -5.89 -12.36
C SER A 402 20.38 -6.18 -11.00
N MET A 403 19.06 -6.33 -10.99
CA MET A 403 18.28 -6.51 -9.77
C MET A 403 18.20 -7.99 -9.35
N TYR A 404 18.33 -8.94 -10.28
CA TYR A 404 18.62 -10.34 -9.92
C TYR A 404 19.93 -10.45 -9.13
N PHE A 405 21.02 -9.86 -9.61
CA PHE A 405 22.28 -9.88 -8.89
C PHE A 405 22.22 -9.13 -7.57
N MET A 406 21.50 -8.01 -7.49
CA MET A 406 21.28 -7.33 -6.21
C MET A 406 20.48 -8.20 -5.22
N LYS A 407 19.49 -8.98 -5.67
CA LYS A 407 18.84 -9.98 -4.81
C LYS A 407 19.86 -11.00 -4.28
N GLU A 408 20.68 -11.60 -5.13
CA GLU A 408 21.69 -12.59 -4.70
C GLU A 408 22.69 -11.99 -3.70
N ILE A 409 23.10 -10.73 -3.91
CA ILE A 409 23.98 -9.99 -2.99
C ILE A 409 23.29 -9.76 -1.64
N VAL A 410 22.02 -9.34 -1.64
CA VAL A 410 21.25 -9.14 -0.41
C VAL A 410 21.14 -10.46 0.35
N GLU A 411 20.68 -11.54 -0.30
CA GLU A 411 20.50 -12.84 0.36
C GLU A 411 21.83 -13.41 0.89
N TYR A 412 22.93 -13.18 0.18
CA TYR A 412 24.26 -13.56 0.65
C TYR A 412 24.69 -12.79 1.91
N LEU A 413 24.50 -11.46 1.90
CA LEU A 413 24.93 -10.59 3.01
C LEU A 413 24.06 -10.74 4.26
N THR A 414 22.79 -11.08 4.10
CA THR A 414 21.85 -11.24 5.22
C THR A 414 21.71 -12.67 5.68
N SER A 415 22.04 -13.66 4.82
CA SER A 415 21.65 -15.07 5.00
C SER A 415 20.14 -15.28 5.13
N GLU A 416 19.35 -14.33 4.63
CA GLU A 416 17.88 -14.36 4.64
C GLU A 416 17.33 -14.20 3.22
N LYS A 417 16.19 -14.83 2.94
CA LYS A 417 15.49 -14.63 1.66
C LYS A 417 14.98 -13.20 1.55
N LEU A 418 15.06 -12.61 0.36
CA LEU A 418 14.75 -11.19 0.15
C LEU A 418 13.33 -10.84 0.63
N ASP A 419 12.35 -11.69 0.36
CA ASP A 419 10.95 -11.53 0.74
C ASP A 419 10.74 -11.54 2.26
N HIS A 420 11.45 -12.42 2.98
CA HIS A 420 11.47 -12.43 4.44
C HIS A 420 12.17 -11.19 5.01
N TYR A 421 13.34 -10.85 4.48
CA TYR A 421 14.13 -9.73 4.96
C TYR A 421 13.36 -8.42 4.89
N VAL A 422 12.75 -8.09 3.73
CA VAL A 422 12.00 -6.83 3.61
C VAL A 422 10.69 -6.81 4.41
N LEU A 423 10.06 -7.98 4.59
CA LEU A 423 8.86 -8.11 5.41
C LEU A 423 9.15 -7.75 6.87
N GLU A 424 10.23 -8.28 7.45
CA GLU A 424 10.60 -8.06 8.84
C GLU A 424 11.26 -6.69 9.07
N GLN A 425 12.13 -6.25 8.16
CA GLN A 425 12.88 -5.01 8.33
C GLN A 425 12.05 -3.75 8.06
N PHE A 426 11.04 -3.85 7.18
CA PHE A 426 10.28 -2.67 6.72
C PHE A 426 8.78 -2.85 6.83
N TYR A 427 8.19 -3.84 6.16
CA TYR A 427 6.74 -3.86 5.97
C TYR A 427 5.98 -4.02 7.30
N ARG A 428 6.34 -5.02 8.13
CA ARG A 428 5.68 -5.22 9.43
C ARG A 428 5.90 -4.05 10.39
N PRO A 429 7.13 -3.54 10.61
CA PRO A 429 7.32 -2.42 11.53
C PRO A 429 6.66 -1.11 11.09
N LEU A 430 6.48 -0.92 9.78
CA LEU A 430 5.75 0.23 9.23
C LEU A 430 4.23 0.10 9.39
N GLY A 431 3.71 -1.10 9.69
CA GLY A 431 2.28 -1.39 9.73
C GLY A 431 1.65 -1.71 8.37
N MET A 432 2.48 -1.98 7.35
CA MET A 432 2.01 -2.38 6.02
C MET A 432 1.44 -3.80 6.08
N GLN A 433 0.27 -4.00 5.47
CA GLN A 433 -0.51 -5.23 5.65
C GLN A 433 -0.45 -6.17 4.46
N THR A 434 -0.45 -5.61 3.25
CA THR A 434 -0.60 -6.36 1.99
C THR A 434 0.70 -6.51 1.22
N ALA A 435 1.66 -5.59 1.41
CA ALA A 435 2.94 -5.59 0.73
C ALA A 435 3.70 -6.91 0.94
N GLY A 436 4.23 -7.45 -0.15
CA GLY A 436 5.07 -8.65 -0.13
C GLY A 436 4.91 -9.50 -1.37
N TYR A 437 5.65 -10.60 -1.39
CA TYR A 437 5.67 -11.53 -2.51
C TYR A 437 4.55 -12.59 -2.36
N ASN A 438 4.30 -13.33 -3.43
CA ASN A 438 3.42 -14.51 -3.45
C ASN A 438 2.08 -14.31 -2.70
N PRO A 439 1.23 -13.36 -3.11
CA PRO A 439 0.03 -12.96 -2.36
C PRO A 439 -0.99 -14.10 -2.20
N ARG A 440 -1.01 -15.10 -3.08
CA ARG A 440 -1.89 -16.27 -2.97
C ARG A 440 -1.60 -17.18 -1.78
N LEU A 441 -0.43 -17.04 -1.15
CA LEU A 441 -0.10 -17.71 0.10
C LEU A 441 -0.59 -16.94 1.33
N ARG A 442 -1.04 -15.69 1.16
CA ARG A 442 -1.34 -14.77 2.26
C ARG A 442 -2.78 -14.26 2.24
N PHE A 443 -3.39 -14.17 1.06
CA PHE A 443 -4.70 -13.56 0.88
C PHE A 443 -5.61 -14.41 0.00
N ASP A 444 -6.91 -14.28 0.26
CA ASP A 444 -7.92 -14.83 -0.61
C ASP A 444 -7.80 -14.24 -2.03
N LYS A 445 -8.00 -15.10 -3.04
CA LYS A 445 -7.89 -14.73 -4.47
C LYS A 445 -8.71 -13.50 -4.81
N SER A 446 -9.87 -13.34 -4.17
CA SER A 446 -10.80 -12.24 -4.39
C SER A 446 -10.18 -10.88 -4.07
N ARG A 447 -9.24 -10.78 -3.12
CA ARG A 447 -8.59 -9.51 -2.80
C ARG A 447 -7.51 -9.09 -3.79
N ILE A 448 -7.21 -9.91 -4.80
CA ILE A 448 -6.07 -9.72 -5.69
C ILE A 448 -6.55 -9.44 -7.11
N MET A 449 -6.02 -8.39 -7.72
CA MET A 449 -6.35 -8.01 -9.08
C MET A 449 -5.83 -9.03 -10.10
N PRO A 450 -6.66 -9.47 -11.07
CA PRO A 450 -6.17 -10.18 -12.25
C PRO A 450 -5.20 -9.30 -13.01
N THR A 451 -3.99 -9.78 -13.28
CA THR A 451 -2.89 -8.96 -13.79
C THR A 451 -2.75 -9.04 -15.31
N GLU A 452 -2.72 -10.24 -15.88
CA GLU A 452 -2.45 -10.48 -17.30
C GLU A 452 -3.22 -11.72 -17.78
N ASN A 453 -3.86 -11.63 -18.95
CA ASN A 453 -4.31 -12.82 -19.67
C ASN A 453 -3.12 -13.36 -20.49
N ASP A 454 -2.31 -14.23 -19.89
CA ASP A 454 -1.08 -14.73 -20.51
C ASP A 454 -1.43 -15.74 -21.60
N THR A 455 -1.19 -15.36 -22.86
CA THR A 455 -1.49 -16.18 -24.03
C THR A 455 -0.26 -16.82 -24.66
N TYR A 456 0.95 -16.67 -24.10
CA TYR A 456 2.20 -17.12 -24.72
C TYR A 456 2.98 -18.12 -23.85
N PHE A 457 3.04 -17.94 -22.53
CA PHE A 457 3.78 -18.81 -21.61
C PHE A 457 2.84 -19.67 -20.76
N ARG A 458 2.16 -19.09 -19.77
CA ARG A 458 1.33 -19.84 -18.81
C ARG A 458 -0.07 -20.17 -19.34
N LYS A 459 -0.48 -19.56 -20.46
CA LYS A 459 -1.76 -19.83 -21.15
C LYS A 459 -2.99 -19.72 -20.24
N THR A 460 -2.98 -18.75 -19.32
CA THR A 460 -4.04 -18.57 -18.32
C THR A 460 -4.12 -17.13 -17.82
N LEU A 461 -5.26 -16.76 -17.25
CA LEU A 461 -5.43 -15.49 -16.54
C LEU A 461 -4.65 -15.52 -15.23
N LEU A 462 -3.62 -14.68 -15.13
CA LEU A 462 -2.81 -14.56 -13.93
C LEU A 462 -3.54 -13.71 -12.89
N GLN A 463 -3.78 -14.29 -11.72
CA GLN A 463 -4.35 -13.59 -10.57
C GLN A 463 -3.63 -13.99 -9.29
N GLY A 464 -2.78 -13.08 -8.80
CA GLY A 464 -1.90 -13.29 -7.65
C GLY A 464 -0.65 -14.12 -7.92
N TYR A 465 -0.30 -14.30 -9.19
CA TYR A 465 1.01 -14.76 -9.65
C TYR A 465 1.69 -13.59 -10.35
N VAL A 466 2.99 -13.40 -10.12
CA VAL A 466 3.74 -12.31 -10.75
C VAL A 466 3.68 -12.44 -12.28
N HIS A 467 3.38 -11.34 -12.97
CA HIS A 467 3.27 -11.34 -14.43
C HIS A 467 4.62 -11.63 -15.10
N ASP A 468 5.70 -11.08 -14.56
CA ASP A 468 7.05 -11.24 -15.07
C ASP A 468 7.46 -12.71 -15.10
N GLN A 469 7.83 -13.21 -16.28
CA GLN A 469 8.05 -14.64 -16.49
C GLN A 469 9.31 -15.10 -15.75
N GLY A 470 10.36 -14.26 -15.70
CA GLY A 470 11.57 -14.58 -14.98
C GLY A 470 11.33 -14.65 -13.48
N ALA A 471 10.62 -13.69 -12.91
CA ALA A 471 10.29 -13.67 -11.49
C ALA A 471 9.41 -14.87 -11.11
N ALA A 472 8.45 -15.24 -11.96
CA ALA A 472 7.65 -16.44 -11.77
C ALA A 472 8.54 -17.70 -11.70
N LEU A 473 9.45 -17.87 -12.66
CA LEU A 473 10.40 -19.00 -12.71
C LEU A 473 11.40 -19.00 -11.53
N ALA A 474 11.65 -17.85 -10.91
CA ALA A 474 12.46 -17.71 -9.69
C ALA A 474 11.65 -17.93 -8.39
N GLY A 475 10.47 -18.56 -8.45
CA GLY A 475 9.63 -18.81 -7.26
C GLY A 475 8.75 -17.64 -6.85
N GLY A 476 8.57 -16.65 -7.73
CA GLY A 476 7.81 -15.44 -7.46
C GLY A 476 8.58 -14.36 -6.69
N VAL A 477 9.81 -14.65 -6.24
CA VAL A 477 10.66 -13.72 -5.48
C VAL A 477 11.88 -13.36 -6.31
N ALA A 478 11.84 -12.20 -6.96
CA ALA A 478 12.98 -11.65 -7.69
C ALA A 478 13.26 -10.20 -7.28
N GLY A 479 14.48 -9.72 -7.55
CA GLY A 479 14.83 -8.35 -7.19
C GLY A 479 14.22 -7.30 -8.12
N HIS A 480 13.82 -7.70 -9.33
CA HIS A 480 13.30 -6.79 -10.34
C HIS A 480 11.76 -6.71 -10.37
N ALA A 481 11.06 -7.71 -9.83
CA ALA A 481 9.60 -7.87 -9.84
C ALA A 481 9.13 -8.88 -8.77
N GLY A 482 7.82 -8.91 -8.48
CA GLY A 482 7.19 -9.92 -7.62
C GLY A 482 6.50 -9.39 -6.36
N VAL A 483 6.69 -8.11 -6.03
CA VAL A 483 5.95 -7.47 -4.93
C VAL A 483 4.53 -7.17 -5.36
N PHE A 484 3.58 -7.52 -4.50
CA PHE A 484 2.19 -7.15 -4.58
C PHE A 484 1.83 -6.25 -3.40
N ALA A 485 1.04 -5.20 -3.61
CA ALA A 485 0.59 -4.30 -2.55
C ALA A 485 -0.68 -3.51 -2.91
N THR A 486 -1.28 -2.88 -1.91
CA THR A 486 -2.27 -1.81 -2.06
C THR A 486 -1.60 -0.43 -2.18
N ALA A 487 -2.37 0.58 -2.58
CA ALA A 487 -1.87 1.97 -2.62
C ALA A 487 -1.50 2.48 -1.22
N ASN A 488 -2.24 2.09 -0.18
CA ASN A 488 -2.00 2.51 1.19
C ASN A 488 -0.64 2.05 1.72
N ASP A 489 -0.26 0.79 1.49
CA ASP A 489 1.07 0.30 1.91
C ASP A 489 2.21 1.05 1.22
N MET A 490 2.01 1.39 -0.06
CA MET A 490 2.97 2.19 -0.80
C MET A 490 3.03 3.63 -0.28
N ALA A 491 1.91 4.25 0.06
CA ALA A 491 1.92 5.56 0.71
C ALA A 491 2.71 5.55 2.02
N ILE A 492 2.54 4.51 2.85
CA ILE A 492 3.29 4.36 4.10
C ILE A 492 4.81 4.27 3.84
N LEU A 493 5.24 3.37 2.94
CA LEU A 493 6.66 3.18 2.65
C LEU A 493 7.31 4.44 2.09
N PHE A 494 6.62 5.11 1.15
CA PHE A 494 7.17 6.29 0.51
C PHE A 494 7.01 7.56 1.36
N GLN A 495 6.08 7.59 2.32
CA GLN A 495 6.07 8.64 3.35
C GLN A 495 7.26 8.51 4.29
N MET A 496 7.66 7.29 4.68
CA MET A 496 8.90 7.08 5.44
C MET A 496 10.12 7.62 4.68
N MET A 497 10.19 7.37 3.37
CA MET A 497 11.25 7.92 2.52
C MET A 497 11.20 9.45 2.44
N LEU A 498 10.01 10.02 2.20
CA LEU A 498 9.80 11.47 2.10
C LEU A 498 10.13 12.19 3.43
N ASN A 499 9.86 11.54 4.57
CA ASN A 499 10.21 12.02 5.91
C ASN A 499 11.70 11.86 6.26
N GLY A 500 12.59 11.66 5.27
CA GLY A 500 14.02 11.49 5.52
C GLY A 500 14.38 10.21 6.26
N GLY A 501 13.55 9.17 6.18
CA GLY A 501 13.80 7.87 6.81
C GLY A 501 13.07 7.65 8.13
N THR A 502 12.12 8.51 8.52
CA THR A 502 11.38 8.40 9.79
C THR A 502 9.89 8.16 9.58
N TYR A 503 9.30 7.27 10.39
CA TYR A 503 7.85 7.04 10.38
C TYR A 503 7.39 6.42 11.69
N GLY A 504 6.30 6.93 12.29
CA GLY A 504 5.79 6.45 13.57
C GLY A 504 6.80 6.56 14.71
N GLU A 505 7.60 7.63 14.71
CA GLU A 505 8.72 7.90 15.65
C GLU A 505 9.90 6.92 15.56
N LYS A 506 9.88 5.96 14.62
CA LYS A 506 11.00 5.07 14.35
C LYS A 506 11.85 5.62 13.21
N GLN A 507 13.15 5.64 13.40
CA GLN A 507 14.11 5.94 12.33
C GLN A 507 14.49 4.65 11.60
N PHE A 508 14.05 4.54 10.36
CA PHE A 508 14.39 3.45 9.44
C PHE A 508 15.67 3.75 8.68
N PHE A 509 15.87 4.98 8.21
CA PHE A 509 17.09 5.39 7.51
C PHE A 509 17.59 6.73 8.05
N GLN A 510 18.88 6.97 7.89
CA GLN A 510 19.47 8.30 8.04
C GLN A 510 19.07 9.19 6.85
N PRO A 511 18.75 10.47 7.06
CA PRO A 511 18.43 11.39 5.98
C PRO A 511 19.50 11.46 4.88
N SER A 512 20.77 11.30 5.26
CA SER A 512 21.90 11.25 4.32
C SER A 512 21.82 10.05 3.37
N THR A 513 21.34 8.90 3.83
CA THR A 513 21.16 7.70 3.00
C THR A 513 20.02 7.90 2.01
N ILE A 514 18.90 8.48 2.46
CA ILE A 514 17.80 8.86 1.57
C ILE A 514 18.34 9.78 0.46
N SER A 515 18.99 10.87 0.85
CA SER A 515 19.55 11.85 -0.10
C SER A 515 20.54 11.21 -1.10
N LEU A 516 21.42 10.33 -0.62
CA LEU A 516 22.37 9.62 -1.48
C LEU A 516 21.67 8.76 -2.54
N PHE A 517 20.68 7.96 -2.14
CA PHE A 517 20.04 7.02 -3.05
C PHE A 517 19.04 7.68 -4.00
N THR A 518 18.37 8.74 -3.57
CA THR A 518 17.33 9.42 -4.36
C THR A 518 17.84 10.59 -5.19
N SER A 519 19.06 11.08 -4.96
CA SER A 519 19.71 12.11 -5.79
C SER A 519 20.16 11.57 -7.15
N ARG A 520 20.47 12.46 -8.09
CA ARG A 520 21.08 12.05 -9.37
C ARG A 520 22.48 11.52 -9.10
N GLN A 521 22.68 10.24 -9.42
CA GLN A 521 23.95 9.54 -9.17
C GLN A 521 24.68 9.20 -10.49
N SER A 522 23.95 9.22 -11.61
CA SER A 522 24.52 8.96 -12.94
C SER A 522 24.95 10.23 -13.68
N LYS A 523 26.08 10.14 -14.39
CA LYS A 523 26.52 11.15 -15.36
C LYS A 523 25.84 11.00 -16.72
N VAL A 524 25.38 9.80 -17.08
CA VAL A 524 24.86 9.45 -18.41
C VAL A 524 23.34 9.25 -18.44
N SER A 525 22.69 9.24 -17.28
CA SER A 525 21.24 9.15 -17.14
C SER A 525 20.74 10.02 -15.98
N ARG A 526 19.42 10.07 -15.83
CA ARG A 526 18.74 10.76 -14.71
C ARG A 526 18.74 9.96 -13.41
N ARG A 527 19.17 8.70 -13.41
CA ARG A 527 18.97 7.71 -12.34
C ARG A 527 19.56 8.14 -10.99
N GLY A 528 18.84 7.80 -9.94
CA GLY A 528 19.39 7.57 -8.60
C GLY A 528 19.76 6.09 -8.42
N LEU A 529 20.28 5.73 -7.26
CA LEU A 529 20.64 4.34 -6.96
C LEU A 529 19.36 3.52 -6.74
N GLY A 530 18.97 2.73 -7.73
CA GLY A 530 17.73 1.95 -7.73
C GLY A 530 16.48 2.74 -8.14
N PHE A 531 16.48 4.06 -7.98
CA PHE A 531 15.38 4.96 -8.32
C PHE A 531 15.47 5.56 -9.72
N ASP A 532 14.33 5.68 -10.40
CA ASP A 532 14.19 6.60 -11.52
C ASP A 532 13.94 8.01 -11.00
N ARG A 533 14.19 9.03 -11.83
CA ARG A 533 14.04 10.44 -11.45
C ARG A 533 13.40 11.25 -12.58
N TRP A 534 13.08 12.50 -12.27
CA TRP A 534 12.76 13.52 -13.26
C TRP A 534 13.79 13.60 -14.37
N ASP A 535 13.32 13.74 -15.61
CA ASP A 535 14.17 13.84 -16.79
C ASP A 535 14.56 15.31 -17.05
N PRO A 536 15.87 15.64 -17.12
CA PRO A 536 16.31 16.99 -17.41
C PRO A 536 16.00 17.46 -18.84
N ASP A 537 15.78 16.52 -19.76
CA ASP A 537 15.29 16.84 -21.09
C ASP A 537 13.78 17.04 -21.04
N ARG A 538 13.36 18.31 -21.15
CA ARG A 538 11.96 18.71 -21.04
C ARG A 538 11.09 18.18 -22.18
N ASP A 539 11.67 17.79 -23.31
CA ASP A 539 10.92 17.21 -24.42
C ASP A 539 10.37 15.81 -24.05
N ASN A 540 11.05 15.11 -23.13
CA ASN A 540 10.59 13.82 -22.61
C ASN A 540 9.38 13.96 -21.67
N ARG A 541 9.21 15.12 -21.02
CA ARG A 541 8.07 15.43 -20.15
C ARG A 541 7.81 14.34 -19.10
N TYR A 542 8.87 13.87 -18.45
CA TYR A 542 8.86 12.70 -17.55
C TYR A 542 9.37 13.05 -16.14
N PRO A 543 8.71 12.58 -15.06
CA PRO A 543 7.48 11.79 -15.06
C PRO A 543 6.20 12.59 -15.34
N SER A 544 6.30 13.92 -15.29
CA SER A 544 5.24 14.88 -15.58
C SER A 544 5.88 16.18 -16.09
N GLU A 545 5.10 17.05 -16.73
CA GLU A 545 5.56 18.36 -17.22
C GLU A 545 5.88 19.33 -16.09
N LEU A 546 5.23 19.15 -14.94
CA LEU A 546 5.29 20.04 -13.78
C LEU A 546 6.13 19.47 -12.62
N ALA A 547 6.62 18.23 -12.76
CA ALA A 547 7.42 17.58 -11.73
C ALA A 547 8.74 18.32 -11.45
N SER A 548 9.11 18.40 -10.17
CA SER A 548 10.38 19.03 -9.78
C SER A 548 11.59 18.15 -10.15
N PRO A 549 12.79 18.74 -10.30
CA PRO A 549 14.05 17.99 -10.47
C PRO A 549 14.42 17.07 -9.30
N GLU A 550 13.75 17.19 -8.16
CA GLU A 550 13.94 16.35 -6.97
C GLU A 550 13.07 15.08 -7.02
N THR A 551 12.10 15.02 -7.95
CA THR A 551 11.19 13.89 -8.08
C THR A 551 11.93 12.59 -8.34
N TYR A 552 11.63 11.57 -7.55
CA TYR A 552 12.17 10.21 -7.68
C TYR A 552 11.06 9.16 -7.54
N GLY A 553 11.28 7.96 -8.07
CA GLY A 553 10.26 6.91 -8.06
C GLY A 553 10.54 5.80 -9.05
N HIS A 554 9.47 5.14 -9.50
CA HIS A 554 9.56 4.13 -10.54
C HIS A 554 8.20 3.83 -11.19
N THR A 555 8.22 3.38 -12.43
CA THR A 555 7.05 2.81 -13.13
C THR A 555 7.09 1.28 -13.13
N GLY A 556 5.92 0.63 -13.10
CA GLY A 556 5.79 -0.81 -13.29
C GLY A 556 5.20 -1.18 -14.66
N PHE A 557 5.60 -2.35 -15.17
CA PHE A 557 5.12 -2.86 -16.45
C PHE A 557 3.63 -3.20 -16.44
N THR A 558 3.02 -3.46 -15.29
CA THR A 558 1.57 -3.63 -15.10
C THR A 558 0.77 -2.32 -15.17
N GLY A 559 1.45 -1.21 -15.47
CA GLY A 559 0.87 0.12 -15.62
C GLY A 559 0.96 0.98 -14.35
N THR A 560 1.53 0.43 -13.29
CA THR A 560 1.70 1.11 -12.00
C THR A 560 2.74 2.24 -12.08
N CYS A 561 2.66 3.22 -11.16
CA CYS A 561 3.78 4.08 -10.82
C CYS A 561 3.69 4.57 -9.38
N ILE A 562 4.85 4.92 -8.83
CA ILE A 562 4.97 5.66 -7.58
C ILE A 562 5.99 6.77 -7.82
N TRP A 563 5.60 8.00 -7.50
CA TRP A 563 6.45 9.19 -7.59
C TRP A 563 6.41 9.96 -6.29
N VAL A 564 7.59 10.36 -5.81
CA VAL A 564 7.77 11.20 -4.64
C VAL A 564 8.46 12.48 -5.09
N ASP A 565 7.88 13.64 -4.77
CA ASP A 565 8.48 14.94 -4.99
C ASP A 565 8.72 15.65 -3.64
N PRO A 566 9.96 15.61 -3.12
CA PRO A 566 10.32 16.27 -1.87
C PRO A 566 10.05 17.77 -1.87
N LYS A 567 10.27 18.46 -3.00
CA LYS A 567 10.07 19.90 -3.11
C LYS A 567 8.61 20.28 -2.87
N SER A 568 7.68 19.46 -3.35
CA SER A 568 6.24 19.67 -3.23
C SER A 568 5.63 18.94 -2.03
N ASN A 569 6.43 18.17 -1.29
CA ASN A 569 6.00 17.26 -0.22
C ASN A 569 4.83 16.36 -0.67
N LEU A 570 5.01 15.75 -1.85
CA LEU A 570 3.98 15.06 -2.61
C LEU A 570 4.36 13.60 -2.85
N ILE A 571 3.39 12.69 -2.70
CA ILE A 571 3.46 11.32 -3.19
C ILE A 571 2.28 11.07 -4.13
N TYR A 572 2.57 10.59 -5.33
CA TYR A 572 1.58 10.16 -6.31
C TYR A 572 1.71 8.67 -6.59
N ILE A 573 0.61 7.94 -6.41
CA ILE A 573 0.51 6.50 -6.65
C ILE A 573 -0.61 6.24 -7.65
N PHE A 574 -0.29 5.46 -8.68
CA PHE A 574 -1.26 4.93 -9.63
C PHE A 574 -1.03 3.42 -9.74
N LEU A 575 -2.02 2.62 -9.37
CA LEU A 575 -1.99 1.18 -9.51
C LEU A 575 -3.00 0.75 -10.57
N SER A 576 -2.64 -0.21 -11.42
CA SER A 576 -3.49 -0.68 -12.50
C SER A 576 -3.15 -2.11 -12.88
N ASN A 577 -4.05 -2.77 -13.59
CA ASN A 577 -3.84 -4.10 -14.17
C ASN A 577 -3.91 -4.06 -15.71
N ARG A 578 -3.09 -3.19 -16.32
CA ARG A 578 -3.18 -2.86 -17.76
C ARG A 578 -3.03 -4.05 -18.71
N LEU A 579 -2.38 -5.13 -18.26
CA LEU A 579 -2.04 -6.29 -19.10
C LEU A 579 -3.20 -7.29 -19.22
N ASN A 580 -4.35 -7.05 -18.59
CA ASN A 580 -5.47 -7.97 -18.59
C ASN A 580 -6.06 -8.24 -20.00
N ASP A 581 -6.07 -7.24 -20.88
CA ASP A 581 -6.81 -7.32 -22.16
C ASP A 581 -5.99 -6.87 -23.40
N GLN A 582 -4.87 -6.17 -23.24
CA GLN A 582 -4.14 -5.57 -24.37
C GLN A 582 -2.60 -5.61 -24.20
N PRO A 583 -1.85 -6.04 -25.23
CA PRO A 583 -0.39 -5.99 -25.20
C PRO A 583 0.14 -4.55 -25.40
N ALA A 584 -0.63 -3.69 -26.07
CA ALA A 584 -0.23 -2.31 -26.36
C ALA A 584 -0.13 -1.45 -25.08
N ASN A 585 0.94 -0.68 -24.94
CA ASN A 585 1.13 0.21 -23.79
C ASN A 585 0.34 1.53 -23.94
N LYS A 586 -1.00 1.42 -23.87
CA LYS A 586 -1.93 2.55 -23.96
C LYS A 586 -1.81 3.52 -22.79
N ILE A 587 -1.48 3.05 -21.59
CA ILE A 587 -1.20 3.91 -20.42
C ILE A 587 -0.08 4.93 -20.74
N SER A 588 0.98 4.48 -21.44
CA SER A 588 2.09 5.36 -21.83
C SER A 588 1.74 6.27 -23.02
N SER A 589 1.14 5.72 -24.08
CA SER A 589 0.84 6.50 -25.30
C SER A 589 -0.26 7.55 -25.08
N LEU A 590 -1.24 7.29 -24.21
CA LEU A 590 -2.26 8.27 -23.80
C LEU A 590 -1.77 9.22 -22.68
N ARG A 591 -0.51 9.07 -22.24
CA ARG A 591 0.11 9.83 -21.15
C ARG A 591 -0.75 9.86 -19.87
N ILE A 592 -1.40 8.74 -19.53
CA ILE A 592 -2.34 8.68 -18.38
C ILE A 592 -1.66 9.09 -17.08
N ARG A 593 -0.51 8.49 -16.75
CA ARG A 593 0.21 8.79 -15.49
C ARG A 593 0.75 10.22 -15.43
N PRO A 594 1.48 10.73 -16.45
CA PRO A 594 1.91 12.13 -16.46
C PRO A 594 0.76 13.13 -16.36
N ARG A 595 -0.34 12.93 -17.11
CA ARG A 595 -1.50 13.85 -17.10
C ARG A 595 -2.18 13.91 -15.74
N ILE A 596 -2.33 12.76 -15.05
CA ILE A 596 -2.85 12.75 -13.68
C ILE A 596 -1.90 13.52 -12.75
N GLN A 597 -0.60 13.29 -12.88
CA GLN A 597 0.39 13.99 -12.07
C GLN A 597 0.41 15.51 -12.33
N ASP A 598 0.23 15.94 -13.58
CA ASP A 598 0.09 17.37 -13.93
C ASP A 598 -1.15 17.99 -13.26
N VAL A 599 -2.31 17.32 -13.29
CA VAL A 599 -3.53 17.77 -12.60
C VAL A 599 -3.28 17.94 -11.10
N ILE A 600 -2.52 17.04 -10.47
CA ILE A 600 -2.18 17.14 -9.05
C ILE A 600 -1.36 18.41 -8.78
N TYR A 601 -0.33 18.68 -9.58
CA TYR A 601 0.48 19.89 -9.44
C TYR A 601 -0.32 21.17 -9.68
N GLU A 602 -1.18 21.19 -10.70
CA GLU A 602 -2.07 22.33 -10.96
C GLU A 602 -3.05 22.57 -9.80
N ALA A 603 -3.60 21.50 -9.21
CA ALA A 603 -4.48 21.61 -8.06
C ALA A 603 -3.77 22.18 -6.83
N ILE A 604 -2.53 21.74 -6.57
CA ILE A 604 -1.68 22.29 -5.51
C ILE A 604 -1.39 23.77 -5.76
N SER A 605 -1.00 24.14 -6.99
CA SER A 605 -0.64 25.52 -7.34
C SER A 605 -1.81 26.50 -7.24
N LYS A 606 -3.06 26.04 -7.42
CA LYS A 606 -4.26 26.88 -7.29
C LYS A 606 -4.71 27.06 -5.83
N GLY A 607 -4.26 26.19 -4.93
CA GLY A 607 -4.60 26.24 -3.49
C GLY A 607 -3.62 27.06 -2.65
N GLN A 608 -2.44 27.38 -3.19
CA GLN A 608 -1.50 28.36 -2.67
C GLN A 608 -1.90 29.76 -3.11
#